data_AF-A0A9W4SXL1-F1
#
_entry.id   AF-A0A9W4SXL1-F1
#
_cell.length_a   1.000
_cell.length_b   1.000
_cell.length_c   1.000
_cell.angle_alpha   90.00
_cell.angle_beta   90.00
_cell.angle_gamma   90.00
#
_symmetry.space_group_name_H-M   'P 1'
#
loop_
_entity.id
_entity.type
_entity.pdbx_description
1 polymer ?
#
loop_
_entity_poly.entity_id
_entity_poly.type
_entity_poly.pdbx_seq_one_letter_code
_entity_poly.pdbx_strand_id
1 'polypeptide(L)'
;MNKAKSTIDSKVSSQKIKGKYYYLLRLYSSLINSQKAVVTLLGICVFFDILISDEEPPDDCEVKLSHRKKSYLQIYTNSTEERKKAIKAIQDSNFETASDDMWSFHHKVTRENGIQLSE
;
A
#
# COMPACT_ATOMS: atom_id res chain seq x y z
N MET A 1 25.26 -25.46 -5.39
CA MET A 1 24.16 -24.78 -6.12
C MET A 1 24.14 -23.32 -5.69
N ASN A 2 24.59 -22.41 -6.55
CA ASN A 2 24.59 -20.98 -6.23
C ASN A 2 23.17 -20.42 -6.46
N LYS A 3 22.51 -19.93 -5.40
CA LYS A 3 21.29 -19.13 -5.54
C LYS A 3 21.69 -17.83 -6.24
N ALA A 4 21.27 -17.66 -7.50
CA ALA A 4 21.34 -16.36 -8.15
C ALA A 4 20.40 -15.40 -7.39
N LYS A 5 20.97 -14.42 -6.69
CA LYS A 5 20.20 -13.31 -6.11
C LYS A 5 19.79 -12.41 -7.28
N SER A 6 18.58 -12.60 -7.80
CA SER A 6 18.05 -11.70 -8.84
C SER A 6 17.65 -10.39 -8.18
N THR A 7 18.41 -9.32 -8.45
CA THR A 7 18.05 -7.97 -8.03
C THR A 7 16.86 -7.50 -8.87
N ILE A 8 15.78 -7.09 -8.21
CA ILE A 8 14.57 -6.55 -8.86
C ILE A 8 14.53 -5.04 -8.57
N ASP A 9 14.79 -4.24 -9.60
CA ASP A 9 14.63 -2.79 -9.51
C ASP A 9 13.17 -2.41 -9.77
N SER A 10 12.68 -1.36 -9.12
CA SER A 10 11.32 -0.85 -9.35
C SER A 10 11.29 0.65 -9.61
N LYS A 11 10.38 1.09 -10.49
CA LYS A 11 10.12 2.51 -10.74
C LYS A 11 8.62 2.74 -10.74
N VAL A 12 8.19 3.77 -10.03
CA VAL A 12 6.79 4.19 -9.98
C VAL A 12 6.58 5.47 -10.77
N SER A 13 5.46 5.53 -11.46
CA SER A 13 4.94 6.74 -12.09
C SER A 13 3.42 6.78 -11.96
N SER A 14 2.84 7.95 -12.20
CA SER A 14 1.40 8.11 -12.38
C SER A 14 1.10 8.52 -13.81
N GLN A 15 0.08 7.92 -14.43
CA GLN A 15 -0.35 8.26 -15.78
C GLN A 15 -1.81 8.67 -15.76
N LYS A 16 -2.13 9.79 -16.42
CA LYS A 16 -3.50 10.26 -16.59
C LYS A 16 -4.07 9.71 -17.89
N ILE A 17 -5.09 8.86 -17.82
CA ILE A 17 -5.78 8.28 -18.98
C ILE A 17 -7.28 8.61 -18.85
N LYS A 18 -7.84 9.30 -19.85
CA LYS A 18 -9.26 9.71 -19.87
C LYS A 18 -9.73 10.44 -18.59
N GLY A 19 -8.88 11.30 -18.03
CA GLY A 19 -9.17 12.06 -16.82
C GLY A 19 -8.93 11.33 -15.50
N LYS A 20 -8.77 9.99 -15.51
CA LYS A 20 -8.44 9.19 -14.34
C LYS A 20 -6.94 9.01 -14.21
N TYR A 21 -6.42 9.08 -12.99
CA TYR A 21 -5.02 8.76 -12.69
C TYR A 21 -4.90 7.26 -12.42
N TYR A 22 -3.85 6.65 -12.97
CA TYR A 22 -3.51 5.25 -12.75
C TYR A 22 -2.08 5.20 -12.22
N TYR A 23 -1.86 4.42 -11.17
CA TYR A 23 -0.51 4.07 -10.78
C TYR A 23 0.07 3.06 -11.75
N LEU A 24 1.33 3.31 -12.08
CA LEU A 24 2.10 2.49 -12.99
C LEU A 24 3.35 2.05 -12.25
N LEU A 25 3.43 0.76 -11.93
CA LEU A 25 4.61 0.13 -11.34
C LEU A 25 5.37 -0.58 -12.44
N ARG A 26 6.60 -0.12 -12.70
CA ARG A 26 7.55 -0.81 -13.59
C ARG A 26 8.50 -1.62 -12.74
N LEU A 27 8.52 -2.92 -12.96
CA LEU A 27 9.48 -3.84 -12.38
C LEU A 27 10.51 -4.19 -13.44
N TYR A 28 11.78 -4.11 -13.06
CA TYR A 28 12.91 -4.44 -13.90
C TYR A 28 13.63 -5.64 -13.29
N SER A 29 13.77 -6.71 -14.07
CA SER A 29 14.50 -7.90 -13.65
C SER A 29 15.33 -8.43 -14.81
N SER A 30 16.46 -9.06 -14.50
CA SER A 30 17.21 -9.83 -15.50
C SER A 30 16.60 -11.21 -15.66
N LEU A 31 16.33 -11.60 -16.90
CA LEU A 31 15.99 -12.97 -17.27
C LEU A 31 17.22 -13.88 -17.14
N ILE A 32 17.01 -15.20 -17.18
CA ILE A 32 18.08 -16.22 -17.08
C ILE A 32 19.15 -16.04 -18.17
N ASN A 33 18.77 -15.46 -19.32
CA ASN A 33 19.66 -15.13 -20.43
C ASN A 33 20.31 -13.73 -20.33
N SER A 34 20.27 -13.10 -19.15
CA SER A 34 20.79 -11.75 -18.88
C SER A 34 20.11 -10.61 -19.66
N GLN A 35 18.97 -10.86 -20.33
CA GLN A 35 18.17 -9.80 -20.92
C GLN A 35 17.33 -9.10 -19.84
N LYS A 36 17.10 -7.80 -19.98
CA LYS A 36 16.21 -7.06 -19.08
C LYS A 36 14.75 -7.31 -19.47
N ALA A 37 13.98 -7.89 -18.56
CA ALA A 37 12.53 -7.88 -18.62
C ALA A 37 11.99 -6.62 -17.91
N VAL A 38 10.98 -6.01 -18.51
CA VAL A 38 10.23 -4.90 -17.91
C VAL A 38 8.77 -5.32 -17.81
N VAL A 39 8.27 -5.44 -16.57
CA VAL A 39 6.85 -5.70 -16.31
C VAL A 39 6.20 -4.39 -15.90
N THR A 40 5.13 -4.01 -16.59
CA THR A 40 4.34 -2.81 -16.26
C THR A 40 2.99 -3.24 -15.70
N LEU A 41 2.77 -2.98 -14.40
CA LEU A 41 1.47 -3.17 -13.78
C LEU A 41 0.67 -1.86 -13.90
N LEU A 42 -0.49 -1.96 -14.54
CA LEU A 42 -1.46 -0.88 -14.71
C LEU A 42 -2.65 -1.12 -13.80
N GLY A 43 -3.35 -0.04 -13.43
CA GLY A 43 -4.61 -0.18 -12.69
C GLY A 43 -4.44 -0.47 -11.20
N ILE A 44 -3.25 -0.26 -10.64
CA ILE A 44 -3.06 -0.33 -9.19
C ILE A 44 -3.86 0.81 -8.57
N CYS A 45 -4.95 0.47 -7.88
CA CYS A 45 -5.72 1.44 -7.14
C CYS A 45 -4.91 1.95 -5.94
N VAL A 46 -5.06 3.24 -5.68
CA VAL A 46 -4.42 3.89 -4.54
C VAL A 46 -5.30 3.67 -3.34
N PHE A 47 -4.77 3.26 -2.20
CA PHE A 47 -5.61 3.03 -1.03
C PHE A 47 -4.90 3.33 0.28
N PHE A 48 -5.68 3.39 1.35
CA PHE A 48 -5.21 3.44 2.73
C PHE A 48 -6.30 2.93 3.66
N ASP A 49 -5.91 2.57 4.88
CA ASP A 49 -6.84 1.99 5.86
C ASP A 49 -7.11 2.97 6.99
N ILE A 50 -8.38 3.06 7.37
CA ILE A 50 -8.85 3.78 8.54
C ILE A 50 -9.14 2.78 9.63
N LEU A 51 -8.70 3.05 10.86
CA LEU A 51 -9.07 2.25 12.02
C LEU A 51 -10.52 2.56 12.40
N ILE A 52 -11.34 1.52 12.51
CA ILE A 52 -12.65 1.60 13.14
C ILE A 52 -12.46 1.19 14.60
N SER A 53 -12.72 2.12 15.51
CA SER A 53 -12.79 1.79 16.94
C SER A 53 -14.04 0.94 17.16
N ASP A 54 -13.87 -0.32 17.55
CA ASP A 54 -14.94 -1.06 18.21
C ASP A 54 -15.15 -0.40 19.57
N GLU A 55 -16.36 0.11 19.83
CA GLU A 55 -16.75 0.67 21.13
C GLU A 55 -16.32 -0.28 22.26
N GLU A 56 -15.75 0.26 23.34
CA GLU A 56 -15.36 -0.57 24.47
C GLU A 56 -16.58 -1.29 25.06
N PRO A 57 -16.57 -2.63 25.15
CA PRO A 57 -17.57 -3.33 25.92
C PRO A 57 -17.43 -2.94 27.40
N PRO A 58 -18.55 -2.86 28.15
CA PRO A 58 -18.57 -2.39 29.53
C PRO A 58 -17.59 -3.16 30.44
N ASP A 59 -17.02 -2.40 31.39
CA ASP A 59 -15.85 -2.64 32.27
C ASP A 59 -15.83 -3.95 33.09
N ASP A 60 -16.87 -4.78 33.03
CA ASP A 60 -16.97 -6.01 33.85
C ASP A 60 -16.36 -7.26 33.19
N CYS A 61 -15.71 -7.13 32.03
CA CYS A 61 -15.17 -8.28 31.31
C CYS A 61 -13.65 -8.43 31.54
N GLU A 62 -13.27 -9.17 32.60
CA GLU A 62 -11.92 -9.76 32.74
C GLU A 62 -11.64 -10.80 31.63
N VAL A 63 -11.47 -10.36 30.38
CA VAL A 63 -11.14 -11.22 29.25
C VAL A 63 -9.84 -10.78 28.63
N LYS A 64 -8.77 -11.48 29.05
CA LYS A 64 -7.48 -11.71 28.35
C LYS A 64 -7.28 -10.85 27.07
N LEU A 65 -6.55 -9.76 27.25
CA LEU A 65 -6.10 -8.74 26.27
C LEU A 65 -5.22 -9.25 25.10
N SER A 66 -5.27 -10.52 24.68
CA SER A 66 -4.31 -11.03 23.68
C SER A 66 -4.77 -11.01 22.22
N HIS A 67 -6.05 -10.79 21.88
CA HIS A 67 -6.50 -10.79 20.48
C HIS A 67 -7.72 -9.89 20.21
N ARG A 68 -7.64 -8.58 20.51
CA ARG A 68 -8.62 -7.63 19.93
C ARG A 68 -8.33 -7.51 18.43
N LYS A 69 -9.21 -8.02 17.57
CA LYS A 69 -9.15 -7.79 16.12
C LYS A 69 -9.52 -6.34 15.87
N LYS A 70 -8.53 -5.51 15.51
CA LYS A 70 -8.81 -4.17 15.02
C LYS A 70 -9.52 -4.27 13.67
N SER A 71 -10.65 -3.61 13.53
CA SER A 71 -11.41 -3.51 12.28
C SER A 71 -10.88 -2.33 11.46
N TYR A 72 -10.65 -2.54 10.17
CA TYR A 72 -10.12 -1.52 9.26
C TYR A 72 -11.05 -1.33 8.07
N LEU A 73 -11.23 -0.07 7.63
CA LEU A 73 -11.88 0.26 6.39
C LEU A 73 -10.84 0.70 5.36
N GLN A 74 -10.72 -0.07 4.27
CA GLN A 74 -9.84 0.27 3.15
C GLN A 74 -10.55 1.26 2.22
N ILE A 75 -9.95 2.43 2.03
CA ILE A 75 -10.45 3.48 1.16
C ILE A 75 -9.61 3.53 -0.11
N TYR A 76 -10.26 3.43 -1.27
CA TYR A 76 -9.61 3.61 -2.57
C TYR A 76 -9.74 5.04 -3.09
N THR A 77 -8.68 5.56 -3.66
CA THR A 77 -8.63 6.89 -4.30
C THR A 77 -8.07 6.78 -5.72
N ASN A 78 -8.33 7.79 -6.55
CA ASN A 78 -7.88 7.74 -7.95
C ASN A 78 -6.41 8.17 -8.09
N SER A 79 -5.83 8.85 -7.11
CA SER A 79 -4.46 9.38 -7.22
C SER A 79 -3.76 9.49 -5.87
N THR A 80 -2.42 9.62 -5.89
CA THR A 80 -1.61 9.92 -4.71
C THR A 80 -2.09 11.18 -4.02
N GLU A 81 -2.40 12.20 -4.80
CA GLU A 81 -2.78 13.51 -4.29
C GLU A 81 -4.17 13.47 -3.65
N GLU A 82 -5.12 12.76 -4.25
CA GLU A 82 -6.41 12.48 -3.62
C GLU A 82 -6.23 11.64 -2.35
N ARG A 83 -5.33 10.64 -2.35
CA ARG A 83 -5.01 9.87 -1.13
C ARG A 83 -4.54 10.79 -0.01
N LYS A 84 -3.57 11.67 -0.27
CA LYS A 84 -3.03 12.61 0.72
C LYS A 84 -4.09 13.55 1.27
N LYS A 85 -4.92 14.12 0.39
CA LYS A 85 -6.04 14.99 0.79
C LYS A 85 -7.04 14.24 1.67
N ALA A 86 -7.39 13.01 1.30
CA ALA A 86 -8.31 12.18 2.07
C ALA A 86 -7.75 11.81 3.44
N ILE A 87 -6.49 11.33 3.50
CA ILE A 87 -5.82 11.01 4.78
C ILE A 87 -5.82 12.23 5.69
N LYS A 88 -5.44 13.41 5.18
CA LYS A 88 -5.42 14.64 5.97
C LYS A 88 -6.82 15.00 6.49
N ALA A 89 -7.85 14.95 5.64
CA ALA A 89 -9.22 15.23 6.06
C ALA A 89 -9.72 14.27 7.16
N ILE A 90 -9.31 13.01 7.12
CA ILE A 90 -9.66 11.99 8.12
C ILE A 90 -8.93 12.23 9.44
N GLN A 91 -7.64 12.55 9.38
CA GLN A 91 -6.84 12.93 10.54
C GLN A 91 -7.35 14.21 11.19
N ASP A 92 -7.72 15.22 10.39
CA ASP A 92 -8.35 16.46 10.87
C ASP A 92 -9.72 16.19 11.53
N SER A 93 -10.36 15.06 11.20
CA SER A 93 -11.60 14.58 11.80
C SER A 93 -11.38 13.68 13.03
N ASN A 94 -10.15 13.60 13.55
CA ASN A 94 -9.74 12.77 14.70
C ASN A 94 -9.89 11.25 14.52
N PHE A 95 -9.94 10.75 13.28
CA PHE A 95 -9.89 9.32 13.02
C PHE A 95 -8.45 8.84 12.82
N GLU A 96 -8.13 7.67 13.39
CA GLU A 96 -6.82 7.05 13.23
C GLU A 96 -6.71 6.37 11.86
N THR A 97 -5.59 6.59 11.18
CA THR A 97 -5.28 5.96 9.88
C THR A 97 -4.08 5.05 10.03
N ALA A 98 -4.11 3.84 9.47
CA ALA A 98 -2.96 2.94 9.44
C ALA A 98 -1.94 3.29 8.33
N SER A 99 -2.04 4.49 7.73
CA SER A 99 -1.08 4.98 6.73
C SER A 99 -0.12 5.96 7.37
N ASP A 100 1.08 5.49 7.69
CA ASP A 100 2.24 6.30 8.09
C ASP A 100 3.02 6.82 6.86
N ASP A 101 2.82 6.19 5.70
CA ASP A 101 3.56 6.39 4.46
C ASP A 101 2.88 7.37 3.48
N MET A 102 2.96 8.67 3.79
CA MET A 102 2.36 9.73 2.96
C MET A 102 3.00 9.84 1.56
N TRP A 103 4.28 9.47 1.43
CA TRP A 103 5.10 9.69 0.22
C TRP A 103 5.59 8.40 -0.44
N SER A 104 5.58 7.28 0.27
CA SER A 104 6.23 6.02 -0.14
C SER A 104 5.25 4.88 -0.46
N PHE A 105 4.14 5.20 -1.15
CA PHE A 105 3.07 4.25 -1.50
C PHE A 105 3.54 2.98 -2.23
N HIS A 106 4.69 3.04 -2.93
CA HIS A 106 5.26 1.87 -3.59
C HIS A 106 5.64 0.77 -2.60
N HIS A 107 6.13 1.11 -1.40
CA HIS A 107 6.41 0.11 -0.35
C HIS A 107 5.13 -0.53 0.18
N LYS A 108 4.01 0.20 0.23
CA LYS A 108 2.71 -0.35 0.61
C LYS A 108 2.20 -1.37 -0.43
N VAL A 109 2.23 -1.00 -1.71
CA VAL A 109 1.84 -1.91 -2.80
C VAL A 109 2.71 -3.17 -2.79
N THR A 110 4.03 -3.03 -2.61
CA THR A 110 4.90 -4.20 -2.63
C THR A 110 4.74 -5.09 -1.40
N ARG A 111 4.52 -4.55 -0.21
CA ARG A 111 4.19 -5.33 1.00
C ARG A 111 2.92 -6.15 0.81
N GLU A 112 1.84 -5.54 0.32
CA GLU A 112 0.57 -6.24 0.14
C GLU A 112 0.59 -7.28 -0.97
N ASN A 113 1.33 -7.00 -2.04
CA ASN A 113 1.46 -7.93 -3.17
C ASN A 113 2.61 -8.94 -2.98
N GLY A 114 3.28 -8.94 -1.83
CA GLY A 114 4.40 -9.85 -1.54
C GLY A 114 5.62 -9.67 -2.44
N ILE A 115 5.80 -8.48 -3.02
CA ILE A 115 6.90 -8.16 -3.94
C ILE A 115 8.10 -7.70 -3.11
N GLN A 116 9.21 -8.44 -3.15
CA GLN A 116 10.47 -7.98 -2.56
C GLN A 116 11.15 -6.98 -3.51
N LEU A 117 11.30 -5.73 -3.05
CA LEU A 117 12.12 -4.73 -3.71
C LEU A 117 13.57 -4.85 -3.25
N SER A 118 14.54 -4.58 -4.12
CA SER A 118 15.93 -4.40 -3.68
C SER A 118 16.07 -3.12 -2.86
N GLU A 119 16.94 -3.17 -1.84
CA GLU A 119 17.38 -2.02 -1.05
C GLU A 119 18.15 -0.99 -1.89
#